data_AF-A0A844ST57-F1
#
_entry.id   AF-A0A844ST57-F1
#
_cell.length_a   1.000
_cell.length_b   1.000
_cell.length_c   1.000
_cell.angle_alpha   90.00
_cell.angle_beta   90.00
_cell.angle_gamma   90.00
#
_symmetry.space_group_name_H-M   'P 1'
#
loop_
_entity.id
_entity.type
_entity.pdbx_description
1 polymer ?
#
loop_
_entity_poly.entity_id
_entity_poly.type
_entity_poly.pdbx_seq_one_letter_code
_entity_poly.pdbx_strand_id
1 'polypeptide(L)'
;MSQAKTTDITSRRRFLAGAAVAVLAGTPALAAAEPIDPIFATIEAHKAARAEFVRCSEAEPASSWDPGWAEYEDGLDRSMAAEHAAAIDLLNVQPTTLAGLLALLRHAVDYDTEGLGFPEAIHSSDERDIERSWQFYLIENAAAALADRVAA
;
A
#
# COMPACT_ATOMS: atom_id res chain seq x y z
N MET A 1 -28.07 55.20 20.99
CA MET A 1 -28.14 55.05 19.51
C MET A 1 -27.74 53.61 19.22
N SER A 2 -28.69 52.74 18.85
CA SER A 2 -28.99 52.36 17.44
C SER A 2 -27.98 51.28 16.99
N GLN A 3 -28.31 50.03 16.63
CA GLN A 3 -29.52 49.46 16.03
C GLN A 3 -29.68 47.98 16.41
N ALA A 4 -30.93 47.53 16.42
CA ALA A 4 -31.30 46.14 16.19
C ALA A 4 -31.30 45.86 14.67
N LYS A 5 -30.98 44.63 14.26
CA LYS A 5 -31.58 44.07 13.04
C LYS A 5 -31.73 42.56 13.13
N THR A 6 -32.90 42.15 13.62
CA THR A 6 -33.55 40.89 13.27
C THR A 6 -33.94 40.93 11.80
N THR A 7 -33.58 39.90 11.04
CA THR A 7 -34.42 39.42 9.93
C THR A 7 -34.32 37.90 9.89
N ASP A 8 -35.33 37.31 10.50
CA ASP A 8 -35.79 35.93 10.33
C ASP A 8 -36.47 35.83 8.96
N ILE A 9 -36.09 34.85 8.13
CA ILE A 9 -36.93 34.36 7.04
C ILE A 9 -37.14 32.87 7.28
N THR A 10 -38.20 32.59 8.03
CA THR A 10 -38.87 31.30 8.14
C THR A 10 -39.73 31.05 6.89
N SER A 11 -39.54 29.92 6.18
CA SER A 11 -40.63 29.13 5.56
C SER A 11 -40.06 27.82 5.00
N ARG A 12 -40.13 26.67 5.69
CA ARG A 12 -41.27 25.74 5.88
C ARG A 12 -41.84 25.13 4.58
N ARG A 13 -41.40 23.90 4.27
CA ARG A 13 -42.24 22.72 3.90
C ARG A 13 -41.30 21.50 3.75
N ARG A 14 -41.02 20.77 4.83
CA ARG A 14 -41.61 19.42 5.08
C ARG A 14 -42.30 18.83 3.85
N PHE A 15 -41.63 17.90 3.18
CA PHE A 15 -42.27 16.92 2.30
C PHE A 15 -41.89 15.53 2.82
N LEU A 16 -42.81 14.94 3.59
CA LEU A 16 -42.89 13.50 3.86
C LEU A 16 -44.06 12.96 3.04
N ALA A 17 -43.77 12.09 2.08
CA ALA A 17 -44.66 11.12 1.44
C ALA A 17 -43.72 10.19 0.64
N GLY A 18 -43.66 8.88 0.82
CA GLY A 18 -44.76 7.95 1.07
C GLY A 18 -45.15 7.27 -0.25
N ALA A 19 -44.30 6.39 -0.79
CA ALA A 19 -44.67 5.41 -1.82
C ALA A 19 -43.70 4.23 -1.78
N ALA A 20 -44.16 3.09 -1.25
CA ALA A 20 -43.49 1.81 -1.40
C ALA A 20 -43.80 1.28 -2.80
N VAL A 21 -42.79 1.20 -3.67
CA VAL A 21 -42.87 0.47 -4.94
C VAL A 21 -42.15 -0.85 -4.73
N ALA A 22 -42.90 -1.94 -4.66
CA ALA A 22 -42.34 -3.28 -4.73
C ALA A 22 -41.86 -3.51 -6.18
N VAL A 23 -40.59 -3.21 -6.44
CA VAL A 23 -39.92 -3.59 -7.67
C VAL A 23 -39.49 -5.05 -7.51
N LEU A 24 -40.18 -5.97 -8.20
CA LEU A 24 -39.62 -7.27 -8.54
C LEU A 24 -38.56 -7.04 -9.63
N ALA A 25 -37.41 -6.50 -9.23
CA ALA A 25 -36.22 -6.43 -10.07
C ALA A 25 -35.50 -7.76 -9.91
N GLY A 26 -35.24 -8.42 -11.04
CA GLY A 26 -34.44 -9.64 -11.08
C GLY A 26 -33.18 -9.47 -10.24
N THR A 27 -32.79 -10.54 -9.55
CA THR A 27 -31.49 -10.64 -8.90
C THR A 27 -30.45 -10.10 -9.87
N PRO A 28 -29.74 -8.99 -9.59
CA PRO A 28 -28.53 -8.74 -10.32
C PRO A 28 -27.70 -9.99 -10.05
N ALA A 29 -27.31 -10.70 -11.12
CA ALA A 29 -26.17 -11.59 -11.00
C ALA A 29 -25.09 -10.68 -10.42
N LEU A 30 -24.74 -10.89 -9.15
CA LEU A 30 -23.59 -10.26 -8.55
C LEU A 30 -22.45 -10.76 -9.44
N ALA A 31 -22.05 -9.94 -10.42
CA ALA A 31 -20.79 -10.15 -11.08
C ALA A 31 -19.81 -10.22 -9.92
N ALA A 32 -19.25 -11.41 -9.67
CA ALA A 32 -18.22 -11.57 -8.68
C ALA A 32 -17.21 -10.49 -9.03
N ALA A 33 -17.06 -9.50 -8.14
CA ALA A 33 -16.05 -8.47 -8.33
C ALA A 33 -14.76 -9.24 -8.59
N GLU A 34 -14.12 -9.00 -9.74
CA GLU A 34 -12.88 -9.69 -10.04
C GLU A 34 -11.95 -9.51 -8.84
N PRO A 35 -11.33 -10.60 -8.34
CA PRO A 35 -10.43 -10.49 -7.21
C PRO A 35 -9.41 -9.39 -7.53
N ILE A 36 -9.35 -8.38 -6.67
CA ILE A 36 -8.34 -7.33 -6.79
C ILE A 36 -6.97 -8.03 -6.75
N ASP A 37 -6.11 -7.70 -7.70
CA ASP A 37 -4.78 -8.32 -7.81
C ASP A 37 -4.04 -8.19 -6.46
N PRO A 38 -3.60 -9.31 -5.84
CA PRO A 38 -3.02 -9.29 -4.49
C PRO A 38 -1.82 -8.35 -4.36
N ILE A 39 -1.10 -8.10 -5.45
CA ILE A 39 0.08 -7.22 -5.44
C ILE A 39 -0.23 -5.78 -4.99
N PHE A 40 -1.46 -5.28 -5.23
CA PHE A 40 -1.83 -3.94 -4.80
C PHE A 40 -1.83 -3.81 -3.28
N ALA A 41 -2.27 -4.82 -2.55
CA ALA A 41 -2.25 -4.81 -1.09
C ALA A 41 -0.81 -4.77 -0.56
N THR A 42 0.09 -5.53 -1.17
CA THR A 42 1.51 -5.58 -0.78
C THR A 42 2.25 -4.29 -1.09
N ILE A 43 1.97 -3.65 -2.23
CA ILE A 43 2.51 -2.32 -2.58
C ILE A 43 2.12 -1.29 -1.52
N GLU A 44 0.85 -1.25 -1.11
CA GLU A 44 0.39 -0.29 -0.11
C GLU A 44 0.97 -0.60 1.29
N ALA A 45 1.11 -1.87 1.65
CA ALA A 45 1.77 -2.27 2.90
C ALA A 45 3.23 -1.79 2.94
N HIS A 46 3.98 -1.97 1.86
CA HIS A 46 5.36 -1.50 1.76
C HIS A 46 5.46 0.03 1.78
N LYS A 47 4.58 0.75 1.07
CA LYS A 47 4.52 2.23 1.16
C LYS A 47 4.26 2.71 2.58
N ALA A 48 3.36 2.05 3.31
CA ALA A 48 3.05 2.40 4.70
C ALA A 48 4.26 2.15 5.62
N ALA A 49 4.93 1.00 5.47
CA ALA A 49 6.13 0.68 6.24
C ALA A 49 7.26 1.69 5.95
N ARG A 50 7.45 2.07 4.69
CA ARG A 50 8.41 3.12 4.33
C ARG A 50 8.04 4.47 4.92
N ALA A 51 6.78 4.88 4.86
CA ALA A 51 6.36 6.15 5.43
C ALA A 51 6.67 6.22 6.93
N GLU A 52 6.51 5.09 7.65
CA GLU A 52 6.89 4.98 9.05
C GLU A 52 8.40 5.05 9.26
N PHE A 53 9.20 4.35 8.45
CA PHE A 53 10.66 4.44 8.52
C PHE A 53 11.17 5.87 8.30
N VAL A 54 10.65 6.57 7.28
CA VAL A 54 10.96 7.98 7.02
C VAL A 54 10.58 8.84 8.21
N ARG A 55 9.37 8.67 8.76
CA ARG A 55 8.90 9.40 9.93
C ARG A 55 9.79 9.18 11.15
N CYS A 56 10.22 7.94 11.40
CA CYS A 56 11.17 7.62 12.46
C CYS A 56 12.50 8.33 12.21
N SER A 57 13.09 8.19 11.02
CA SER A 57 14.37 8.82 10.66
C SER A 57 14.35 10.35 10.77
N GLU A 58 13.23 11.01 10.45
CA GLU A 58 13.08 12.46 10.58
C GLU A 58 12.96 12.93 12.04
N ALA A 59 12.63 12.03 12.97
CA ALA A 59 12.51 12.31 14.39
C ALA A 59 13.84 12.19 15.16
N GLU A 60 14.98 12.15 14.44
CA GLU A 60 16.31 12.03 15.03
C GLU A 60 16.58 13.11 16.10
N PRO A 61 16.95 12.71 17.33
CA PRO A 61 17.37 13.66 18.36
C PRO A 61 18.64 14.41 17.95
N ALA A 62 18.78 15.66 18.41
CA ALA A 62 19.93 16.49 18.05
C ALA A 62 21.30 15.96 18.52
N SER A 63 21.32 14.97 19.42
CA SER A 63 22.53 14.38 19.96
C SER A 63 22.29 12.95 20.45
N SER A 64 23.29 12.10 20.30
CA SER A 64 23.28 10.73 20.86
C SER A 64 23.31 10.64 22.37
N TRP A 65 23.52 11.77 23.06
CA TRP A 65 23.40 11.88 24.51
C TRP A 65 21.99 12.31 24.97
N ASP A 66 21.06 12.53 24.04
CA ASP A 66 19.68 12.85 24.39
C ASP A 66 19.02 11.64 25.09
N PRO A 67 18.26 11.83 26.18
CA PRO A 67 17.55 10.73 26.85
C PRO A 67 16.64 9.91 25.93
N GLY A 68 16.15 10.50 24.84
CA GLY A 68 15.33 9.83 23.83
C GLY A 68 16.10 9.06 22.76
N TRP A 69 17.44 9.09 22.76
CA TRP A 69 18.26 8.44 21.74
C TRP A 69 18.00 6.94 21.64
N ALA A 70 17.96 6.23 22.78
CA ALA A 70 17.72 4.79 22.78
C ALA A 70 16.31 4.43 22.25
N GLU A 71 15.28 5.23 22.55
CA GLU A 71 13.93 5.00 22.03
C GLU A 71 13.85 5.28 20.53
N TYR A 72 14.58 6.31 20.05
CA TYR A 72 14.73 6.61 18.64
C TYR A 72 15.42 5.46 17.89
N GLU A 73 16.58 4.97 18.36
CA GLU A 73 17.29 3.85 17.74
C GLU A 73 16.41 2.61 17.66
N ASP A 74 15.77 2.22 18.77
CA ASP A 74 14.83 1.10 18.81
C ASP A 74 13.65 1.29 17.83
N GLY A 75 13.14 2.51 17.70
CA GLY A 75 12.07 2.85 16.77
C GLY A 75 12.52 2.76 15.31
N LEU A 76 13.70 3.29 15.02
CA LEU A 76 14.32 3.27 13.70
C LEU A 76 14.58 1.84 13.25
N ASP A 77 15.24 1.02 14.08
CA ASP A 77 15.54 -0.38 13.80
C ASP A 77 14.27 -1.20 13.53
N ARG A 78 13.23 -1.03 14.36
CA ARG A 78 11.95 -1.72 14.14
C ARG A 78 11.29 -1.29 12.83
N SER A 79 11.30 0.00 12.52
CA SER A 79 10.68 0.51 11.28
C SER A 79 11.45 0.07 10.03
N MET A 80 12.78 0.04 10.09
CA MET A 80 13.63 -0.49 9.03
C MET A 80 13.38 -1.99 8.81
N ALA A 81 13.32 -2.78 9.88
CA ALA A 81 13.02 -4.20 9.79
C ALA A 81 11.64 -4.47 9.19
N ALA A 82 10.63 -3.67 9.56
CA ALA A 82 9.28 -3.77 9.00
C ALA A 82 9.22 -3.41 7.52
N GLU A 83 9.94 -2.36 7.10
CA GLU A 83 10.04 -1.95 5.70
C GLU A 83 10.76 -3.01 4.86
N HIS A 84 11.89 -3.55 5.32
CA HIS A 84 12.58 -4.66 4.67
C HIS A 84 11.70 -5.91 4.54
N ALA A 85 10.95 -6.27 5.58
CA ALA A 85 10.03 -7.40 5.53
C ALA A 85 8.94 -7.18 4.46
N ALA A 86 8.33 -6.00 4.42
CA ALA A 86 7.33 -5.65 3.41
C ALA A 86 7.91 -5.63 1.98
N ALA A 87 9.18 -5.25 1.84
CA ALA A 87 9.90 -5.27 0.57
C ALA A 87 10.12 -6.72 0.08
N ILE A 88 10.46 -7.64 0.99
CA ILE A 88 10.56 -9.08 0.69
C ILE A 88 9.20 -9.65 0.29
N ASP A 89 8.13 -9.31 1.00
CA ASP A 89 6.77 -9.74 0.65
C ASP A 89 6.37 -9.31 -0.77
N LEU A 90 6.78 -8.11 -1.17
CA LEU A 90 6.58 -7.56 -2.52
C LEU A 90 7.20 -8.45 -3.61
N LEU A 91 8.35 -9.07 -3.33
CA LEU A 91 9.03 -9.98 -4.25
C LEU A 91 8.36 -11.36 -4.32
N ASN A 92 7.67 -11.77 -3.26
CA ASN A 92 7.05 -13.09 -3.15
C ASN A 92 5.59 -13.15 -3.63
N VAL A 93 4.90 -12.01 -3.76
CA VAL A 93 3.52 -11.98 -4.26
C VAL A 93 3.50 -11.93 -5.78
N GLN A 94 2.90 -12.94 -6.40
CA GLN A 94 2.77 -13.01 -7.86
C GLN A 94 1.61 -12.13 -8.35
N PRO A 95 1.85 -11.13 -9.23
CA PRO A 95 0.77 -10.38 -9.87
C PRO A 95 -0.08 -11.29 -10.75
N THR A 96 -1.39 -11.18 -10.62
CA THR A 96 -2.37 -12.02 -11.37
C THR A 96 -3.03 -11.26 -12.52
N THR A 97 -2.72 -9.97 -12.69
CA THR A 97 -3.22 -9.09 -13.75
C THR A 97 -2.08 -8.32 -14.42
N LEU A 98 -2.28 -7.87 -15.68
CA LEU A 98 -1.32 -6.96 -16.32
C LEU A 98 -1.23 -5.60 -15.61
N ALA A 99 -2.34 -5.15 -15.03
CA ALA A 99 -2.38 -3.93 -14.25
C ALA A 99 -1.52 -4.04 -12.98
N GLY A 100 -1.62 -5.15 -12.26
CA GLY A 100 -0.79 -5.44 -11.09
C GLY A 100 0.69 -5.61 -11.43
N LEU A 101 1.01 -6.29 -12.54
CA LEU A 101 2.39 -6.40 -13.01
C LEU A 101 2.98 -5.01 -13.33
N LEU A 102 2.24 -4.16 -14.05
CA LEU A 102 2.67 -2.80 -14.33
C LEU A 102 2.82 -1.96 -13.05
N ALA A 103 1.92 -2.13 -12.08
CA ALA A 103 1.99 -1.45 -10.80
C ALA A 103 3.24 -1.86 -10.01
N LEU A 104 3.56 -3.15 -9.96
CA LEU A 104 4.77 -3.69 -9.35
C LEU A 104 6.03 -3.09 -9.97
N LEU A 105 6.14 -3.14 -11.30
CA LEU A 105 7.31 -2.63 -12.02
C LEU A 105 7.50 -1.12 -11.83
N ARG A 106 6.41 -0.35 -11.86
CA ARG A 106 6.46 1.10 -11.60
C ARG A 106 6.88 1.39 -10.17
N HIS A 107 6.27 0.70 -9.20
CA HIS A 107 6.63 0.85 -7.80
C HIS A 107 8.12 0.55 -7.57
N ALA A 108 8.65 -0.51 -8.19
CA ALA A 108 10.08 -0.82 -8.10
C ALA A 108 10.98 0.27 -8.69
N VAL A 109 10.63 0.83 -9.85
CA VAL A 109 11.38 1.94 -10.47
C VAL A 109 11.32 3.21 -9.64
N ASP A 110 10.13 3.56 -9.14
CA ASP A 110 9.92 4.78 -8.35
C ASP A 110 10.66 4.69 -7.00
N TYR A 111 10.83 3.47 -6.47
CA TYR A 111 11.44 3.24 -5.17
C TYR A 111 12.97 3.02 -5.22
N ASP A 112 13.53 2.70 -6.38
CA ASP A 112 14.97 2.55 -6.55
C ASP A 112 15.69 3.90 -6.49
N THR A 113 16.03 4.34 -5.27
CA THR A 113 16.86 5.53 -5.04
C THR A 113 18.33 5.13 -4.97
N GLU A 114 19.00 5.10 -6.12
CA GLU A 114 20.45 4.82 -6.23
C GLU A 114 20.89 3.46 -5.66
N GLY A 115 20.03 2.43 -5.71
CA GLY A 115 20.33 1.10 -5.18
C GLY A 115 20.02 0.90 -3.69
N LEU A 116 19.59 1.96 -2.98
CA LEU A 116 19.33 1.94 -1.53
C LEU A 116 17.85 1.71 -1.17
N GLY A 117 16.99 1.49 -2.16
CA GLY A 117 15.54 1.33 -1.94
C GLY A 117 15.18 -0.04 -1.37
N PHE A 118 15.67 -1.11 -2.00
CA PHE A 118 15.35 -2.49 -1.63
C PHE A 118 16.57 -3.20 -1.00
N PRO A 119 16.37 -4.29 -0.23
CA PRO A 119 17.48 -5.06 0.32
C PRO A 119 18.45 -5.54 -0.78
N GLU A 120 19.74 -5.26 -0.63
CA GLU A 120 20.77 -5.55 -1.64
C GLU A 120 21.10 -7.05 -1.77
N ALA A 121 21.06 -7.76 -0.64
CA ALA A 121 21.39 -9.17 -0.52
C ALA A 121 20.20 -9.93 0.06
N ILE A 122 19.49 -10.68 -0.79
CA ILE A 122 18.34 -11.48 -0.39
C ILE A 122 18.68 -12.96 -0.54
N HIS A 123 18.66 -13.66 0.59
CA HIS A 123 18.72 -15.12 0.63
C HIS A 123 17.37 -15.68 0.22
N SER A 124 17.38 -16.52 -0.81
CA SER A 124 16.21 -17.29 -1.18
C SER A 124 15.80 -18.19 -0.02
N SER A 125 14.52 -18.15 0.36
CA SER A 125 13.96 -19.09 1.34
C SER A 125 13.55 -20.43 0.71
N ASP A 126 13.74 -20.60 -0.60
CA ASP A 126 13.44 -21.83 -1.33
C ASP A 126 14.62 -22.82 -1.35
N GLU A 127 14.42 -23.97 -1.98
CA GLU A 127 15.39 -25.07 -2.05
C GLU A 127 16.71 -24.70 -2.74
N ARG A 128 16.80 -23.54 -3.42
CA ARG A 128 18.00 -23.14 -4.15
C ARG A 128 19.10 -22.64 -3.21
N ASP A 129 18.74 -22.11 -2.04
CA ASP A 129 19.68 -21.54 -1.04
C ASP A 129 20.72 -20.61 -1.70
N ILE A 130 20.23 -19.69 -2.54
CA ILE A 130 21.06 -18.71 -3.25
C ILE A 130 20.86 -17.31 -2.69
N GLU A 131 21.94 -16.53 -2.67
CA GLU A 131 21.91 -15.10 -2.40
C GLU A 131 21.94 -14.33 -3.73
N ARG A 132 20.95 -13.48 -3.97
CA ARG A 132 20.83 -12.66 -5.18
C ARG A 132 20.26 -11.29 -4.83
N SER A 133 20.37 -10.36 -5.78
CA SER A 133 19.81 -9.02 -5.63
C SER A 133 18.29 -9.02 -5.78
N TRP A 134 17.61 -8.03 -5.20
CA TRP A 134 16.16 -7.90 -5.33
C TRP A 134 15.68 -7.83 -6.79
N GLN A 135 16.48 -7.26 -7.71
CA GLN A 135 16.12 -7.20 -9.13
C GLN A 135 16.00 -8.61 -9.74
N PHE A 136 16.85 -9.55 -9.31
CA PHE A 136 16.77 -10.94 -9.78
C PHE A 136 15.41 -11.55 -9.42
N TYR A 137 15.00 -11.44 -8.15
CA TYR A 137 13.72 -11.99 -7.68
C TYR A 137 12.52 -11.26 -8.29
N LEU A 138 12.60 -9.94 -8.48
CA LEU A 138 11.54 -9.18 -9.15
C LEU A 138 11.36 -9.63 -10.60
N ILE A 139 12.46 -9.80 -11.34
CA ILE A 139 12.44 -10.26 -12.73
C ILE A 139 11.91 -11.70 -12.81
N GLU A 140 12.31 -12.57 -11.89
CA GLU A 140 11.82 -13.94 -11.81
C GLU A 140 10.30 -13.99 -11.58
N ASN A 141 9.81 -13.24 -10.60
CA ASN A 141 8.37 -13.13 -10.31
C ASN A 141 7.59 -12.56 -11.51
N ALA A 142 8.09 -11.48 -12.12
CA ALA A 142 7.50 -10.88 -13.32
C ALA A 142 7.45 -11.87 -14.50
N ALA A 143 8.53 -12.65 -14.71
CA ALA A 143 8.60 -13.65 -15.76
C ALA A 143 7.59 -14.79 -15.53
N ALA A 144 7.45 -15.27 -14.28
CA ALA A 144 6.46 -16.27 -13.91
C ALA A 144 5.03 -15.78 -14.16
N ALA A 145 4.70 -14.55 -13.71
CA ALA A 145 3.40 -13.92 -13.95
C ALA A 145 3.06 -13.76 -15.44
N LEU A 146 4.05 -13.54 -16.31
CA LEU A 146 3.87 -13.49 -17.75
C LEU A 146 3.70 -14.88 -18.37
N ALA A 147 4.47 -15.87 -17.93
CA ALA A 147 4.41 -17.24 -18.44
C ALA A 147 3.01 -17.87 -18.25
N ASP A 148 2.42 -17.71 -17.06
CA ASP A 148 1.08 -18.23 -16.74
C ASP A 148 0.00 -17.67 -17.69
N ARG A 149 0.19 -16.43 -18.17
CA ARG A 149 -0.74 -15.78 -19.09
C ARG A 149 -0.59 -16.23 -20.53
N VAL A 150 0.63 -16.57 -20.94
CA VAL A 150 0.87 -17.11 -22.29
C VAL A 150 0.38 -18.55 -22.40
N ALA A 151 0.32 -19.27 -21.27
CA ALA A 151 -0.16 -20.64 -21.20
C ALA A 151 -1.69 -20.79 -21.06
N ALA A 152 -2.41 -19.72 -20.72
CA ALA A 152 -3.87 -19.67 -20.54
C ALA A 152 -4.62 -19.34 -21.85
#